data_AF-A0A9W9AYD4-F1
#
_entry.id   AF-A0A9W9AYD4-F1
#
_cell.length_a   1.000
_cell.length_b   1.000
_cell.length_c   1.000
_cell.angle_alpha   90.00
_cell.angle_beta   90.00
_cell.angle_gamma   90.00
#
_symmetry.space_group_name_H-M   'P 1'
#
loop_
_entity.id
_entity.type
_entity.pdbx_description
1 polymer ?
#
loop_
_entity_poly.entity_id
_entity_poly.type
_entity_poly.pdbx_seq_one_letter_code
_entity_poly.pdbx_strand_id
1 'polypeptide(L)'
;MFHRWYATAPFSDADGTTIINAVEGFEPTIVGALVGIVAKKPAFDALPLGGVSALVAQDLATLSTDTKDFENGLIANSPADLLAQATPITSTIDAALATASAAYAA
;
A
#
# COMPACT_ATOMS: atom_id res chain seq x y z
N MET A 1 -2.88 -30.32 23.56
CA MET A 1 -3.46 -29.06 23.05
C MET A 1 -2.31 -28.14 22.66
N PHE A 2 -2.07 -27.97 21.37
CA PHE A 2 -1.08 -27.01 20.86
C PHE A 2 -1.82 -25.72 20.50
N HIS A 3 -1.52 -24.64 21.23
CA HIS A 3 -2.02 -23.30 20.93
C HIS A 3 -1.24 -22.75 19.73
N ARG A 4 -1.90 -22.65 18.57
CA ARG A 4 -1.38 -21.92 17.39
C ARG A 4 -1.54 -20.43 17.68
N TRP A 5 -0.48 -19.80 18.15
CA TRP A 5 -0.33 -18.36 18.08
C TRP A 5 0.00 -17.99 16.62
N TYR A 6 -0.59 -16.92 16.09
CA TYR A 6 -0.38 -16.33 14.75
C TYR A 6 -1.18 -16.88 13.56
N ALA A 7 -2.48 -17.10 13.74
CA ALA A 7 -3.43 -16.78 12.67
C ALA A 7 -4.57 -16.00 13.32
N THR A 8 -4.76 -14.74 12.95
CA THR A 8 -6.03 -14.07 13.22
C THR A 8 -7.13 -14.94 12.63
N ALA A 9 -8.20 -15.18 13.39
CA ALA A 9 -9.39 -15.75 12.77
C ALA A 9 -9.83 -14.78 11.64
N PRO A 10 -10.45 -15.28 10.55
CA PRO A 10 -11.08 -14.41 9.57
C PRO A 10 -11.94 -13.36 10.28
N PHE A 11 -11.99 -12.15 9.73
CA PHE A 11 -12.84 -11.10 10.29
C PHE A 11 -14.29 -11.59 10.34
N SER A 12 -15.04 -11.10 11.32
CA SER A 12 -16.50 -11.16 11.20
C SER A 12 -16.93 -10.36 9.97
N ASP A 13 -18.09 -10.65 9.39
CA ASP A 13 -18.60 -9.88 8.23
C ASP A 13 -18.72 -8.38 8.55
N ALA A 14 -19.12 -8.05 9.78
CA ALA A 14 -19.23 -6.67 10.26
C ALA A 14 -17.86 -5.98 10.39
N ASP A 15 -16.87 -6.67 10.97
CA ASP A 15 -15.51 -6.13 11.11
C ASP A 15 -14.84 -6.03 9.74
N GLY A 16 -14.97 -7.06 8.89
CA GLY A 16 -14.45 -7.08 7.54
C GLY A 16 -14.98 -5.92 6.70
N THR A 17 -16.30 -5.67 6.77
CA THR A 17 -16.93 -4.51 6.11
C THR A 17 -16.37 -3.20 6.62
N THR A 18 -16.21 -3.05 7.94
CA THR A 18 -15.68 -1.83 8.56
C THR A 18 -14.24 -1.56 8.12
N ILE A 19 -13.40 -2.60 8.12
CA ILE A 19 -11.99 -2.50 7.74
C ILE A 19 -11.87 -2.17 6.25
N ILE A 20 -12.57 -2.89 5.37
CA ILE A 20 -12.48 -2.66 3.92
C ILE A 20 -12.97 -1.26 3.55
N ASN A 21 -14.08 -0.79 4.14
CA ASN A 21 -14.57 0.57 3.90
C ASN A 21 -13.56 1.63 4.37
N ALA A 22 -12.84 1.37 5.47
CA ALA A 22 -11.78 2.27 5.92
C ALA A 22 -10.62 2.30 4.92
N VAL A 23 -10.16 1.15 4.42
CA VAL A 23 -9.08 1.07 3.42
C VAL A 23 -9.51 1.75 2.11
N GLU A 24 -10.72 1.49 1.62
CA GLU A 24 -11.30 2.16 0.45
C GLU A 24 -11.36 3.69 0.64
N GLY A 25 -11.72 4.15 1.83
CA GLY A 25 -11.72 5.59 2.15
C GLY A 25 -10.32 6.23 2.13
N PHE A 26 -9.27 5.47 2.45
CA PHE A 26 -7.89 5.96 2.43
C PHE A 26 -7.21 5.85 1.05
N GLU A 27 -7.65 4.91 0.20
CA GLU A 27 -7.07 4.64 -1.12
C GLU A 27 -6.83 5.93 -1.96
N PRO A 28 -7.80 6.86 -2.12
CA PRO A 28 -7.57 8.06 -2.93
C PRO A 28 -6.46 8.97 -2.37
N THR A 29 -6.29 8.99 -1.05
CA THR A 29 -5.23 9.77 -0.39
C THR A 29 -3.86 9.17 -0.66
N ILE A 30 -3.75 7.84 -0.63
CA ILE A 30 -2.51 7.12 -0.95
C ILE A 30 -2.11 7.38 -2.40
N VAL A 31 -3.05 7.19 -3.34
CA VAL A 31 -2.82 7.45 -4.77
C VAL A 31 -2.42 8.90 -5.01
N GLY A 32 -3.13 9.85 -4.40
CA GLY A 32 -2.82 11.28 -4.49
C GLY A 32 -1.43 11.63 -3.97
N ALA A 33 -1.01 11.04 -2.86
CA ALA A 33 0.33 11.24 -2.30
C ALA A 33 1.42 10.70 -3.22
N LEU A 34 1.24 9.50 -3.80
CA LEU A 34 2.20 8.88 -4.72
C LEU A 34 2.35 9.69 -6.02
N VAL A 35 1.23 10.15 -6.59
CA VAL A 35 1.24 11.10 -7.72
C VAL A 35 1.98 12.39 -7.34
N GLY A 36 1.71 12.91 -6.14
CA GLY A 36 2.39 14.10 -5.62
C GLY A 36 3.89 13.92 -5.51
N ILE A 37 4.36 12.77 -5.00
CA ILE A 37 5.78 12.44 -4.92
C ILE A 37 6.41 12.38 -6.31
N VAL A 38 5.80 11.68 -7.27
CA VAL A 38 6.28 11.65 -8.68
C VAL A 38 6.42 13.06 -9.25
N ALA A 39 5.42 13.93 -9.03
CA ALA A 39 5.46 15.32 -9.50
C ALA A 39 6.58 16.15 -8.85
N LYS A 40 7.09 15.77 -7.67
CA LYS A 40 8.19 16.45 -6.98
C LYS A 40 9.57 15.98 -7.41
N LYS A 41 9.69 14.90 -8.18
CA LYS A 41 10.99 14.38 -8.62
C LYS A 41 11.92 15.43 -9.22
N PRO A 42 11.50 16.32 -10.15
CA PRO A 42 12.40 17.34 -10.70
C PRO A 42 12.94 18.30 -9.65
N ALA A 43 12.14 18.62 -8.63
CA ALA A 43 12.57 19.49 -7.53
C ALA A 43 13.59 18.79 -6.62
N PHE A 44 13.43 17.49 -6.36
CA PHE A 44 14.40 16.70 -5.59
C PHE A 44 15.71 16.50 -6.34
N ASP A 45 15.66 16.26 -7.65
CA ASP A 45 16.85 16.13 -8.50
C ASP A 45 17.65 17.45 -8.59
N ALA A 46 16.99 18.59 -8.45
CA ALA A 46 17.61 19.92 -8.51
C ALA A 46 18.29 20.36 -7.19
N LEU A 47 18.17 19.59 -6.10
CA LEU A 47 18.76 19.98 -4.83
C LEU A 47 20.30 19.89 -4.85
N PRO A 48 21.01 20.91 -4.33
CA PRO A 48 22.48 20.97 -4.37
C PRO A 48 23.17 19.90 -3.50
N LEU A 49 22.43 19.27 -2.58
CA LEU A 49 22.93 18.19 -1.73
C LEU A 49 22.91 16.82 -2.41
N GLY A 50 22.22 16.68 -3.56
CA GLY A 50 22.03 15.40 -4.25
C GLY A 50 21.34 14.33 -3.38
N GLY A 51 21.21 13.11 -3.89
CA GLY A 51 20.82 11.92 -3.11
C GLY A 51 19.35 11.81 -2.67
N VAL A 52 18.56 12.88 -2.71
CA VAL A 52 17.15 12.85 -2.26
C VAL A 52 16.32 11.88 -3.10
N SER A 53 16.51 11.82 -4.41
CA SER A 53 15.81 10.85 -5.25
C SER A 53 16.15 9.39 -4.91
N ALA A 54 17.38 9.12 -4.45
CA ALA A 54 17.77 7.79 -3.99
C ALA A 54 17.12 7.44 -2.64
N LEU A 55 16.97 8.42 -1.74
CA LEU A 55 16.21 8.25 -0.50
C LEU A 55 14.74 7.96 -0.78
N VAL A 56 14.12 8.72 -1.69
CA VAL A 56 12.72 8.47 -2.09
C VAL A 56 12.57 7.08 -2.70
N ALA A 57 13.52 6.62 -3.52
CA ALA A 57 13.50 5.26 -4.05
C ALA A 57 13.58 4.19 -2.94
N GLN A 58 14.42 4.39 -1.92
CA GLN A 58 14.53 3.50 -0.76
C GLN A 58 13.24 3.48 0.08
N ASP A 59 12.64 4.64 0.32
CA ASP A 59 11.40 4.77 1.07
C ASP A 59 10.23 4.12 0.32
N LEU A 60 10.13 4.32 -1.00
CA LEU A 60 9.12 3.68 -1.85
C LEU A 60 9.25 2.15 -1.86
N ALA A 61 10.48 1.62 -1.88
CA ALA A 61 10.70 0.18 -1.81
C ALA A 61 10.26 -0.42 -0.45
N THR A 62 10.57 0.28 0.64
CA THR A 62 10.12 -0.10 1.99
C THR A 62 8.59 -0.04 2.08
N LEU A 63 8.00 1.09 1.67
CA LEU A 63 6.56 1.29 1.70
C LEU A 63 5.82 0.26 0.84
N SER A 64 6.35 -0.09 -0.33
CA SER A 64 5.76 -1.12 -1.19
C SER A 64 5.79 -2.49 -0.54
N THR A 65 6.85 -2.84 0.20
CA THR A 65 6.95 -4.11 0.92
C THR A 65 5.94 -4.16 2.05
N ASP A 66 5.93 -3.14 2.92
CA ASP A 66 5.04 -3.08 4.08
C ASP A 66 3.56 -3.05 3.65
N THR A 67 3.25 -2.33 2.56
CA THR A 67 1.89 -2.29 2.02
C THR A 67 1.49 -3.64 1.47
N LYS A 68 2.37 -4.34 0.74
CA LYS A 68 2.08 -5.69 0.24
C LYS A 68 1.79 -6.67 1.37
N ASP A 69 2.55 -6.61 2.45
CA ASP A 69 2.34 -7.46 3.62
C ASP A 69 1.00 -7.15 4.31
N PHE A 70 0.65 -5.86 4.43
CA PHE A 70 -0.66 -5.43 4.91
C PHE A 70 -1.80 -5.96 4.03
N GLU A 71 -1.70 -5.78 2.71
CA GLU A 71 -2.71 -6.23 1.74
C GLU A 71 -2.89 -7.75 1.74
N ASN A 72 -1.79 -8.50 1.81
CA ASN A 72 -1.83 -9.96 1.94
C ASN A 72 -2.59 -10.35 3.22
N GLY A 73 -2.33 -9.65 4.33
CA GLY A 73 -3.07 -9.81 5.59
C GLY A 73 -4.55 -9.47 5.46
N LEU A 74 -4.88 -8.37 4.78
CA LEU A 74 -6.25 -7.93 4.53
C LEU A 74 -7.01 -9.01 3.73
N ILE A 75 -6.45 -9.48 2.62
CA ILE A 75 -7.08 -10.50 1.76
C ILE A 75 -7.21 -11.83 2.50
N ALA A 76 -6.16 -12.28 3.22
CA ALA A 76 -6.17 -13.56 3.92
C ALA A 76 -7.22 -13.63 5.05
N ASN A 77 -7.58 -12.49 5.64
CA ASN A 77 -8.54 -12.41 6.74
C ASN A 77 -9.92 -11.90 6.31
N SER A 78 -10.08 -11.47 5.06
CA SER A 78 -11.36 -10.98 4.56
C SER A 78 -12.37 -12.11 4.37
N PRO A 79 -13.64 -11.92 4.80
CA PRO A 79 -14.76 -12.75 4.40
C PRO A 79 -14.83 -12.91 2.87
N ALA A 80 -15.26 -14.09 2.42
CA ALA A 80 -15.20 -14.46 1.00
C ALA A 80 -16.03 -13.55 0.10
N ASP A 81 -17.16 -13.04 0.60
CA ASP A 81 -18.05 -12.10 -0.07
C ASP A 81 -17.44 -10.69 -0.22
N LEU A 82 -16.50 -10.32 0.64
CA LEU A 82 -15.82 -9.04 0.59
C LEU A 82 -14.53 -9.03 -0.27
N LEU A 83 -14.05 -10.21 -0.70
CA LEU A 83 -12.85 -10.31 -1.56
C LEU A 83 -13.00 -9.57 -2.89
N ALA A 84 -14.22 -9.50 -3.42
CA ALA A 84 -14.52 -8.77 -4.65
C ALA A 84 -14.35 -7.24 -4.50
N GLN A 85 -14.47 -6.72 -3.28
CA GLN A 85 -14.22 -5.31 -2.95
C GLN A 85 -12.76 -5.07 -2.56
N ALA A 86 -12.17 -5.96 -1.76
CA ALA A 86 -10.79 -5.80 -1.32
C ALA A 86 -9.76 -5.89 -2.47
N THR A 87 -9.93 -6.85 -3.39
CA THR A 87 -8.94 -7.10 -4.46
C THR A 87 -8.68 -5.91 -5.39
N PRO A 88 -9.72 -5.19 -5.88
CA PRO A 88 -9.50 -3.97 -6.68
C PRO A 88 -8.76 -2.86 -5.93
N ILE A 89 -9.03 -2.68 -4.64
CA ILE A 89 -8.39 -1.64 -3.81
C ILE A 89 -6.88 -1.92 -3.72
N THR A 90 -6.50 -3.15 -3.34
CA THR A 90 -5.08 -3.54 -3.25
C THR A 90 -4.38 -3.43 -4.61
N SER A 91 -5.05 -3.85 -5.70
CA SER A 91 -4.49 -3.74 -7.04
C SER A 91 -4.23 -2.29 -7.47
N THR A 92 -5.08 -1.35 -7.04
CA THR A 92 -4.93 0.07 -7.38
C THR A 92 -3.76 0.70 -6.60
N ILE A 93 -3.63 0.36 -5.33
CA ILE A 93 -2.51 0.82 -4.48
C ILE A 93 -1.18 0.25 -5.00
N ASP A 94 -1.12 -1.05 -5.29
CA ASP A 94 0.04 -1.71 -5.91
C ASP A 94 0.48 -1.01 -7.20
N ALA A 95 -0.46 -0.71 -8.10
CA ALA A 95 -0.17 -0.05 -9.37
C ALA A 95 0.36 1.38 -9.18
N ALA A 96 -0.17 2.13 -8.20
CA ALA A 96 0.31 3.46 -7.87
C ALA A 96 1.74 3.42 -7.28
N LEU A 97 2.03 2.47 -6.39
CA LEU A 97 3.37 2.27 -5.81
C LEU A 97 4.39 1.85 -6.87
N ALA A 98 3.99 0.97 -7.80
CA ALA A 98 4.83 0.56 -8.92
C ALA A 98 5.15 1.75 -9.85
N THR A 99 4.15 2.59 -10.14
CA THR A 99 4.33 3.80 -10.94
C THR A 99 5.30 4.79 -10.27
N ALA A 100 5.13 5.03 -8.97
CA ALA A 100 6.02 5.90 -8.21
C ALA A 100 7.45 5.35 -8.14
N SER A 101 7.60 4.05 -7.88
CA SER A 101 8.91 3.38 -7.84
C SER A 101 9.63 3.46 -9.19
N ALA A 102 8.91 3.24 -10.29
CA ALA A 102 9.48 3.37 -11.63
C ALA A 102 9.93 4.80 -11.94
N ALA A 103 9.22 5.83 -11.47
CA ALA A 103 9.63 7.21 -11.66
C ALA A 103 10.95 7.55 -10.94
N TYR A 104 11.28 6.85 -9.86
CA TYR A 104 12.50 7.06 -9.07
C TYR A 104 13.58 5.98 -9.30
N ALA A 105 13.33 5.02 -10.19
CA ALA A 105 14.35 4.07 -10.64
C ALA A 105 15.45 4.81 -11.41
N ALA A 106 16.70 4.44 -11.15
CA ALA A 106 17.90 5.07 -11.72
C ALA A 106 18.05 4.83 -13.24
#